data_AF-A0A936E094-F1
#
_entry.id   AF-A0A936E094-F1
#
_cell.length_a   1.000
_cell.length_b   1.000
_cell.length_c   1.000
_cell.angle_alpha   90.00
_cell.angle_beta   90.00
_cell.angle_gamma   90.00
#
_symmetry.space_group_name_H-M   'P 1'
#
loop_
_entity.id
_entity.type
_entity.pdbx_description
1 polymer ?
#
loop_
_entity_poly.entity_id
_entity_poly.type
_entity_poly.pdbx_seq_one_letter_code
_entity_poly.pdbx_strand_id
1 'polypeptide(L)'
;MKEQFVFGAIINKTGLIYRAIFRISLISALLFFYPGYTGLSAGAQKADPNDPKNKELGIELIKLAIEARGGSAYLGYRTLLATGQYTPFDKGFSQLPQPFIDLIAYPDKERVEFGKGKRRISRFRSTLERQVGFMMAMPRP
;
A
#
# COMPACT_ATOMS: atom_id res chain seq x y z
N MET A 1 6.50 15.46 64.97
CA MET A 1 6.78 16.50 63.94
C MET A 1 7.15 15.90 62.57
N LYS A 2 6.49 14.80 62.13
CA LYS A 2 6.77 14.14 60.82
C LYS A 2 5.56 14.00 59.90
N GLU A 3 4.34 14.21 60.39
CA GLU A 3 3.13 13.99 59.57
C GLU A 3 2.67 15.21 58.76
N GLN A 4 3.07 16.42 59.16
CA GLN A 4 2.74 17.66 58.44
C GLN A 4 3.51 17.78 57.10
N PHE A 5 4.60 17.03 56.92
CA PHE A 5 5.44 17.11 55.72
C PHE A 5 4.96 16.21 54.57
N VAL A 6 4.14 15.20 54.87
CA VAL A 6 3.68 14.21 53.87
C VAL A 6 2.52 14.77 53.04
N PHE A 7 1.61 15.54 53.66
CA PHE A 7 0.46 16.12 52.97
C PHE A 7 0.84 17.20 51.95
N GLY A 8 1.85 18.04 52.24
CA GLY A 8 2.32 19.08 51.30
C GLY A 8 2.94 18.54 50.02
N ALA A 9 3.61 17.38 50.08
CA ALA A 9 4.24 16.76 48.92
C ALA A 9 3.23 16.08 47.96
N ILE A 10 2.08 15.64 48.46
CA ILE A 10 1.04 14.97 47.67
C ILE A 10 0.22 16.00 46.87
N ILE A 11 -0.09 17.16 47.47
CA ILE A 11 -0.87 18.24 46.83
C ILE A 11 -0.10 18.90 45.66
N ASN A 12 1.23 18.99 45.73
CA ASN A 12 2.03 19.56 44.64
C ASN A 12 2.20 18.63 43.43
N LYS A 13 2.13 17.30 43.62
CA LYS A 13 2.27 16.32 42.53
C LYS A 13 1.01 16.20 41.68
N THR A 14 -0.17 16.30 42.29
CA THR A 14 -1.45 16.25 41.56
C THR A 14 -1.62 17.44 40.62
N GLY A 15 -1.27 18.67 41.07
CA GLY A 15 -1.32 19.87 40.22
C GLY A 15 -0.37 19.84 39.01
N LEU A 16 0.79 19.20 39.13
CA LEU A 16 1.75 19.04 38.03
C LEU A 16 1.22 18.06 36.95
N ILE A 17 0.55 16.99 37.37
CA ILE A 17 -0.03 15.97 36.47
C ILE A 17 -1.21 16.58 35.68
N TYR A 18 -2.12 17.31 36.32
CA TYR A 18 -3.23 17.96 35.62
C TYR A 18 -2.75 19.01 34.60
N ARG A 19 -1.68 19.75 34.92
CA ARG A 19 -1.04 20.69 33.98
C ARG A 19 -0.39 19.99 32.78
N ALA A 20 0.18 18.79 32.98
CA ALA A 20 0.75 18.00 31.89
C ALA A 20 -0.33 17.41 30.97
N ILE A 21 -1.41 16.87 31.54
CA ILE A 21 -2.55 16.31 30.78
C ILE A 21 -3.23 17.41 29.95
N PHE A 22 -3.44 18.61 30.53
CA PHE A 22 -4.06 19.73 29.82
C PHE A 22 -3.19 20.25 28.66
N ARG A 23 -1.85 20.25 28.82
CA ARG A 23 -0.91 20.67 27.75
C ARG A 23 -0.84 19.68 26.59
N ILE A 24 -0.89 18.37 26.87
CA ILE A 24 -0.90 17.34 25.83
C ILE A 24 -2.19 17.41 25.01
N SER A 25 -3.34 17.63 25.67
CA SER A 25 -4.63 17.78 25.01
C SER A 25 -4.70 18.99 24.07
N LEU A 26 -4.02 20.09 24.42
CA LEU A 26 -3.95 21.30 23.60
C LEU A 26 -3.10 21.11 22.33
N ILE A 27 -2.00 20.33 22.43
CA ILE A 27 -1.11 20.03 21.29
C ILE A 27 -1.79 19.07 20.32
N SER A 28 -2.55 18.08 20.80
CA SER A 28 -3.34 17.21 19.92
C SER A 28 -4.44 17.96 19.16
N ALA A 29 -5.08 18.96 19.77
CA ALA A 29 -6.09 19.77 19.08
C ALA A 29 -5.48 20.63 17.95
N LEU A 30 -4.26 21.14 18.13
CA LEU A 30 -3.54 21.91 17.11
C LEU A 30 -3.10 21.08 15.89
N LEU A 31 -2.82 19.78 16.08
CA LEU A 31 -2.47 18.88 14.97
C LEU A 31 -3.71 18.44 14.15
N PHE A 32 -4.89 18.36 14.78
CA PHE A 32 -6.14 18.03 14.08
C PHE A 32 -6.81 19.23 13.40
N PHE A 33 -6.50 20.46 13.82
CA PHE A 33 -7.06 21.70 13.27
C PHE A 33 -6.09 22.46 12.35
N TYR A 34 -5.05 21.80 11.83
CA TYR A 34 -4.23 22.37 10.77
C TYR A 34 -4.98 22.24 9.43
N PRO A 35 -5.42 23.34 8.78
CA PRO A 35 -6.26 23.31 7.58
C PRO A 35 -5.50 22.88 6.30
N GLY A 36 -4.37 22.19 6.44
CA GLY A 36 -3.49 21.77 5.35
C GLY A 36 -3.73 20.37 4.81
N TYR A 37 -4.65 19.59 5.38
CA TYR A 37 -5.02 18.27 4.87
C TYR A 37 -6.32 18.31 4.05
N THR A 38 -6.47 19.29 3.16
CA THR A 38 -7.39 19.12 2.04
C THR A 38 -6.72 18.15 1.08
N GLY A 39 -7.17 16.89 1.09
CA GLY A 39 -6.80 15.94 0.07
C GLY A 39 -7.09 16.56 -1.29
N LEU A 40 -6.04 16.88 -2.06
CA LEU A 40 -6.17 17.22 -3.46
C LEU A 40 -6.81 16.01 -4.14
N SER A 41 -8.11 16.08 -4.38
CA SER A 41 -8.76 15.30 -5.43
C SER A 41 -8.21 15.84 -6.75
N ALA A 42 -7.04 15.34 -7.16
CA ALA A 42 -6.53 15.56 -8.49
C ALA A 42 -7.52 14.93 -9.48
N GLY A 43 -8.34 15.77 -10.11
CA GLY A 43 -9.16 15.34 -11.24
C GLY A 43 -8.23 14.79 -12.31
N ALA A 44 -8.56 13.60 -12.84
CA ALA A 44 -7.80 13.01 -13.94
C ALA A 44 -7.83 13.98 -15.15
N GLN A 45 -6.72 14.65 -15.41
CA GLN A 45 -6.57 15.49 -16.59
C GLN A 45 -6.56 14.57 -17.82
N LYS A 46 -7.55 14.73 -18.70
CA LYS A 46 -7.53 14.07 -20.00
C LYS A 46 -6.47 14.74 -20.86
N ALA A 47 -5.29 14.12 -20.95
CA ALA A 47 -4.26 14.52 -21.89
C ALA A 47 -4.73 14.19 -23.32
N ASP A 48 -4.47 15.09 -24.28
CA ASP A 48 -4.70 14.82 -25.71
C ASP A 48 -3.73 13.73 -26.18
N PRO A 49 -4.18 12.53 -26.58
CA PRO A 49 -3.30 11.42 -26.94
C PRO A 49 -2.25 11.75 -28.02
N ASN A 50 -2.49 12.76 -28.86
CA ASN A 50 -1.64 13.10 -29.99
C ASN A 50 -0.68 14.27 -29.73
N ASP A 51 -0.67 14.86 -28.53
CA ASP A 51 0.28 15.92 -28.20
C ASP A 51 1.73 15.36 -28.23
N PRO A 52 2.64 15.92 -29.06
CA PRO A 52 4.03 15.49 -29.10
C PRO A 52 4.74 15.55 -27.74
N LYS A 53 4.33 16.44 -26.83
CA LYS A 53 4.88 16.51 -25.46
C LYS A 53 4.57 15.29 -24.61
N ASN A 54 3.48 14.57 -24.88
CA ASN A 54 3.12 13.38 -24.11
C ASN A 54 4.13 12.25 -24.28
N LYS A 55 4.81 12.19 -25.44
CA LYS A 55 5.87 11.22 -25.66
C LYS A 55 7.07 11.49 -24.75
N GLU A 56 7.47 12.76 -24.64
CA GLU A 56 8.58 13.18 -23.79
C GLU A 56 8.26 12.96 -22.31
N LEU A 57 7.09 13.43 -21.86
CA LEU A 57 6.61 13.26 -20.48
C LEU A 57 6.44 11.78 -20.11
N GLY A 58 5.96 10.95 -21.04
CA GLY A 58 5.82 9.51 -20.83
C GLY A 58 7.16 8.81 -20.63
N ILE A 59 8.19 9.17 -21.41
CA ILE A 59 9.55 8.65 -21.24
C ILE A 59 10.12 9.06 -19.89
N GLU A 60 9.94 10.33 -19.49
CA GLU A 60 10.41 10.84 -18.20
C GLU A 60 9.72 10.13 -17.03
N LEU A 61 8.41 9.94 -17.10
CA LEU A 61 7.64 9.23 -16.07
C LEU A 61 8.13 7.79 -15.89
N ILE A 62 8.39 7.08 -16.99
CA ILE A 62 8.94 5.72 -16.94
C ILE A 62 10.32 5.71 -16.30
N LYS A 63 11.19 6.66 -16.64
CA LYS A 63 12.52 6.80 -16.02
C LYS A 63 12.41 7.02 -14.51
N LEU A 64 11.56 7.97 -14.08
CA LEU A 64 11.33 8.24 -12.66
C LEU A 64 10.79 6.99 -11.92
N ALA A 65 9.89 6.24 -12.54
CA ALA A 65 9.37 5.01 -11.98
C ALA A 65 10.46 3.92 -11.84
N ILE A 66 11.35 3.77 -12.82
CA ILE A 66 12.47 2.84 -12.77
C ILE A 66 13.45 3.23 -11.65
N GLU A 67 13.84 4.51 -11.59
CA GLU A 67 14.75 5.02 -10.56
C GLU A 67 14.16 4.83 -9.15
N ALA A 68 12.89 5.19 -8.95
CA ALA A 68 12.19 5.01 -7.67
C ALA A 68 12.09 3.53 -7.25
N ARG A 69 12.16 2.58 -8.19
CA ARG A 69 12.12 1.13 -7.94
C ARG A 69 13.50 0.49 -7.77
N GLY A 70 14.59 1.25 -7.88
CA GLY A 70 15.96 0.77 -7.72
C GLY A 70 16.81 0.82 -9.00
N GLY A 71 16.41 1.59 -10.01
CA GLY A 71 17.23 1.92 -11.18
C GLY A 71 17.53 0.70 -12.06
N SER A 72 18.75 0.62 -12.58
CA SER A 72 19.19 -0.48 -13.46
C SER A 72 19.09 -1.86 -12.81
N ALA A 73 19.25 -1.96 -11.49
CA ALA A 73 19.06 -3.21 -10.77
C ALA A 73 17.60 -3.70 -10.84
N TYR A 74 16.62 -2.79 -10.89
CA TYR A 74 15.21 -3.14 -11.09
C TYR A 74 14.95 -3.82 -12.44
N LEU A 75 15.63 -3.36 -13.49
CA LEU A 75 15.50 -3.97 -14.83
C LEU A 75 16.22 -5.32 -14.94
N GLY A 76 17.14 -5.63 -14.02
CA GLY A 76 17.93 -6.86 -14.03
C GLY A 76 17.25 -8.08 -13.40
N TYR A 77 16.07 -7.94 -12.78
CA TYR A 77 15.40 -9.05 -12.12
C TYR A 77 14.92 -10.11 -13.12
N ARG A 78 15.35 -11.35 -12.92
CA ARG A 78 14.93 -12.51 -13.74
C ARG A 78 13.71 -13.22 -13.16
N THR A 79 13.52 -13.08 -11.85
CA THR A 79 12.47 -13.76 -11.10
C THR A 79 11.84 -12.81 -10.10
N LEU A 80 10.52 -12.86 -10.00
CA LEU A 80 9.71 -12.13 -9.03
C LEU A 80 8.97 -13.14 -8.15
N LEU A 81 9.08 -12.96 -6.82
CA LEU A 81 8.31 -13.70 -5.84
C LEU A 81 7.40 -12.72 -5.09
N ALA A 82 6.09 -12.91 -5.19
CA ALA A 82 5.10 -12.18 -4.42
C ALA A 82 4.37 -13.11 -3.47
N THR A 83 4.13 -12.66 -2.25
CA THR A 83 3.39 -13.42 -1.24
C THR A 83 2.36 -12.52 -0.60
N GLY A 84 1.18 -13.04 -0.28
CA GLY A 84 0.16 -12.24 0.37
C GLY A 84 -1.05 -13.06 0.81
N GLN A 85 -2.13 -12.35 1.12
CA GLN A 85 -3.45 -12.91 1.36
C GLN A 85 -4.38 -12.44 0.24
N TYR A 86 -5.23 -13.33 -0.26
CA TYR A 86 -6.33 -12.98 -1.14
C TYR A 86 -7.64 -13.50 -0.54
N THR A 87 -8.71 -12.75 -0.73
CA THR A 87 -10.04 -13.11 -0.22
C THR A 87 -10.90 -13.53 -1.40
N PRO A 88 -11.14 -14.84 -1.62
CA PRO A 88 -12.01 -15.27 -2.69
C PRO A 88 -13.45 -14.86 -2.43
N PHE A 89 -14.22 -14.67 -3.49
CA PHE A 89 -15.66 -14.52 -3.43
C PHE A 89 -16.31 -15.74 -4.08
N ASP A 90 -17.34 -16.29 -3.43
CA ASP A 90 -18.17 -17.35 -4.00
C ASP A 90 -19.64 -16.89 -3.96
N LYS A 91 -20.29 -16.87 -5.13
CA LYS A 91 -21.68 -16.40 -5.31
C LYS A 91 -21.95 -15.03 -4.67
N GLY A 92 -20.99 -14.11 -4.77
CA GLY A 92 -21.09 -12.76 -4.20
C GLY A 92 -20.76 -12.66 -2.71
N PHE A 93 -20.50 -13.77 -2.03
CA PHE A 93 -20.10 -13.79 -0.62
C PHE A 93 -18.59 -13.90 -0.46
N SER A 94 -18.03 -12.98 0.33
CA SER A 94 -16.61 -12.99 0.72
C SER A 94 -16.32 -14.24 1.56
N GLN A 95 -15.29 -14.98 1.17
CA GLN A 95 -14.83 -16.17 1.88
C GLN A 95 -13.71 -15.82 2.89
N LEU A 96 -13.18 -16.84 3.57
CA LEU A 96 -12.01 -16.66 4.42
C LEU A 96 -10.78 -16.29 3.57
N PRO A 97 -9.96 -15.30 3.99
CA PRO A 97 -8.71 -15.00 3.33
C PRO A 97 -7.79 -16.21 3.27
N GLN A 98 -7.17 -16.42 2.12
CA GLN A 98 -6.23 -17.51 1.88
C GLN A 98 -4.89 -16.93 1.46
N PRO A 99 -3.78 -17.54 1.87
CA PRO A 99 -2.47 -17.10 1.41
C PRO A 99 -2.28 -17.44 -0.05
N PHE A 100 -1.47 -16.62 -0.74
CA PHE A 100 -0.95 -16.93 -2.06
C PHE A 100 0.56 -16.73 -2.14
N ILE A 101 1.17 -17.47 -3.06
CA ILE A 101 2.55 -17.30 -3.50
C ILE A 101 2.52 -17.22 -5.02
N ASP A 102 2.97 -16.11 -5.60
CA ASP A 102 3.10 -15.92 -7.04
C ASP A 102 4.59 -15.85 -7.39
N LEU A 103 5.04 -16.75 -8.27
CA LEU A 103 6.40 -16.85 -8.74
C LEU A 103 6.40 -16.66 -10.26
N ILE A 104 7.00 -15.55 -10.70
CA ILE A 104 7.19 -15.22 -12.10
C ILE A 104 8.68 -15.38 -12.41
N ALA A 105 9.02 -16.26 -13.35
CA ALA A 105 10.33 -16.32 -13.98
C ALA A 105 10.19 -15.83 -15.42
N TYR A 106 10.73 -14.64 -15.69
CA TYR A 106 10.64 -14.02 -17.01
C TYR A 106 11.44 -14.83 -18.04
N PRO A 107 10.99 -14.86 -19.31
CA PRO A 107 9.87 -14.08 -19.85
C PRO A 107 8.49 -14.77 -19.77
N ASP A 108 8.43 -16.09 -19.57
CA ASP A 108 7.25 -16.88 -19.93
C ASP A 108 6.76 -17.86 -18.86
N LYS A 109 7.38 -17.95 -17.69
CA LYS A 109 7.02 -18.92 -16.65
C LYS A 109 6.36 -18.23 -15.47
N GLU A 110 5.11 -18.59 -15.20
CA GLU A 110 4.40 -18.15 -14.01
C GLU A 110 3.83 -19.35 -13.24
N ARG A 111 3.95 -19.30 -11.92
CA ARG A 111 3.36 -20.25 -10.99
C ARG A 111 2.72 -19.50 -9.84
N VAL A 112 1.40 -19.64 -9.72
CA VAL A 112 0.64 -19.14 -8.57
C VAL A 112 0.19 -20.31 -7.71
N GLU A 113 0.51 -20.28 -6.44
CA GLU A 113 0.03 -21.21 -5.44
C GLU A 113 -0.96 -20.53 -4.50
N PHE A 114 -2.05 -21.21 -4.19
CA PHE A 114 -3.06 -20.76 -3.23
C PHE A 114 -3.21 -21.75 -2.09
N GLY A 115 -3.39 -21.26 -0.86
CA GLY A 115 -3.62 -22.09 0.34
C GLY A 115 -2.35 -22.58 1.04
N LYS A 116 -2.50 -23.44 2.06
CA LYS A 116 -1.40 -24.02 2.85
C LYS A 116 -1.46 -25.55 2.87
N GLY A 117 -0.29 -26.20 2.98
CA GLY A 117 -0.16 -27.64 3.20
C GLY A 117 -0.84 -28.49 2.12
N LYS A 118 -1.60 -29.51 2.53
CA LYS A 118 -2.27 -30.47 1.64
C LYS A 118 -3.42 -29.89 0.78
N ARG A 119 -3.85 -28.65 1.04
CA ARG A 119 -4.88 -27.94 0.25
C ARG A 119 -4.30 -26.90 -0.70
N ARG A 120 -3.00 -27.03 -1.05
CA ARG A 120 -2.34 -26.10 -1.95
C ARG A 120 -2.77 -26.36 -3.39
N ILE A 121 -3.37 -25.36 -4.02
CA ILE A 121 -3.72 -25.39 -5.44
C ILE A 121 -2.64 -24.60 -6.20
N SER A 122 -1.89 -25.26 -7.08
CA SER A 122 -0.92 -24.61 -7.96
C SER A 122 -1.55 -24.41 -9.34
N ARG A 123 -1.46 -23.20 -9.88
CA ARG A 123 -1.75 -22.90 -11.28
C ARG A 123 -0.45 -22.48 -11.96
N PHE A 124 -0.12 -23.17 -13.04
CA PHE A 124 0.97 -22.80 -13.94
C PHE A 124 0.34 -22.11 -15.14
N ARG A 125 0.92 -21.00 -15.57
CA ARG A 125 0.46 -20.27 -16.75
C ARG A 125 1.67 -19.73 -17.49
N SER A 126 1.62 -19.76 -18.82
CA SER A 126 2.63 -19.04 -19.60
C SER A 126 2.29 -17.55 -19.63
N THR A 127 3.28 -16.67 -19.49
CA THR A 127 3.05 -15.22 -19.43
C THR A 127 2.36 -14.68 -20.70
N LEU A 128 2.60 -15.32 -21.84
CA LEU A 128 1.93 -15.02 -23.13
C LEU A 128 0.42 -15.29 -23.08
N GLU A 129 -0.02 -16.39 -22.47
CA GLU A 129 -1.45 -16.71 -22.32
C GLU A 129 -2.19 -15.73 -21.40
N ARG A 130 -1.50 -15.09 -20.45
CA ARG A 130 -2.09 -14.04 -19.60
C ARG A 130 -2.39 -12.77 -20.41
N GLN A 131 -1.45 -12.32 -21.24
CA GLN A 131 -1.66 -11.14 -22.09
C GLN A 131 -2.80 -11.35 -23.08
N VAL A 132 -2.85 -12.53 -23.71
CA VAL A 132 -3.93 -12.89 -24.65
C VAL A 132 -5.27 -13.05 -23.93
N GLY A 133 -5.30 -13.71 -22.77
CA GLY A 133 -6.52 -13.87 -21.98
C GLY A 133 -7.07 -12.54 -21.44
N PHE A 134 -6.19 -11.61 -21.05
CA PHE A 134 -6.59 -10.27 -20.60
C PHE A 134 -7.07 -9.39 -21.77
N MET A 135 -6.44 -9.51 -22.95
CA MET A 135 -6.89 -8.84 -24.18
C MET A 135 -8.25 -9.36 -24.67
N MET A 136 -8.52 -10.67 -24.55
CA MET A 136 -9.79 -11.28 -24.94
C MET A 136 -10.94 -11.01 -23.95
N ALA A 137 -10.61 -10.67 -22.69
CA ALA A 137 -11.59 -10.40 -21.64
C ALA A 137 -11.98 -8.91 -21.52
N MET A 138 -11.35 -8.01 -22.28
CA MET A 138 -11.81 -6.63 -22.37
C MET A 138 -13.03 -6.54 -23.29
N PRO A 139 -14.07 -5.77 -22.93
CA PRO A 139 -15.11 -5.41 -23.87
C PRO A 139 -14.44 -4.68 -25.03
N ARG A 140 -14.59 -5.22 -26.25
CA ARG A 140 -14.15 -4.52 -27.44
C ARG A 140 -14.94 -3.20 -27.55
N PRO A 141 -14.28 -2.09 -27.89
CA PRO A 141 -14.93 -0.79 -28.06
C PRO A 141 -16.01 -0.83 -29.15
#